data_AF-A0A0L1LNS0-F1
#
_entry.id   AF-A0A0L1LNS0-F1
#
_cell.length_a   1.000
_cell.length_b   1.000
_cell.length_c   1.000
_cell.angle_alpha   90.00
_cell.angle_beta   90.00
_cell.angle_gamma   90.00
#
_symmetry.space_group_name_H-M   'P 1'
#
loop_
_entity.id
_entity.type
_entity.pdbx_description
1 polymer ?
#
loop_
_entity_poly.entity_id
_entity_poly.type
_entity_poly.pdbx_seq_one_letter_code
_entity_poly.pdbx_strand_id
1 'polypeptide(L)' 'MPSDQHPPGAGHTGDRNPATPLPGTLVISTWQEPQGFRARLTFSTDPGGETKTLYSADAAEVLRTVGQWLAGQATARGDT' A
#
# COMPACT_ATOMS: atom_id res chain seq x y z
N MET A 1 -33.94 -29.75 -3.65
CA MET A 1 -33.66 -29.16 -2.31
C MET A 1 -32.79 -30.15 -1.54
N PRO A 2 -31.57 -29.81 -1.07
CA PRO A 2 -30.68 -28.72 -1.49
C PRO A 2 -29.48 -29.26 -2.31
N SER A 3 -28.98 -28.39 -3.18
CA SER A 3 -27.73 -28.58 -3.90
C SER A 3 -26.57 -28.64 -2.91
N ASP A 4 -25.68 -29.61 -3.10
CA ASP A 4 -24.36 -29.74 -2.45
C ASP A 4 -23.43 -28.59 -2.89
N GLN A 5 -23.82 -27.35 -2.61
CA GLN A 5 -22.99 -26.18 -2.82
C GLN A 5 -21.90 -26.16 -1.75
N HIS A 6 -20.89 -26.98 -1.97
CA HIS A 6 -19.52 -26.66 -1.58
C HIS A 6 -19.25 -25.22 -2.04
N PRO A 7 -18.96 -24.25 -1.16
CA PRO A 7 -18.45 -22.97 -1.61
C PRO A 7 -17.16 -23.26 -2.38
N PRO A 8 -16.98 -22.74 -3.61
CA PRO A 8 -15.71 -22.85 -4.27
C PRO A 8 -14.70 -22.07 -3.45
N GLY A 9 -13.97 -22.77 -2.59
CA GLY A 9 -12.60 -22.44 -2.22
C GLY A 9 -11.72 -22.60 -3.46
N ALA A 10 -12.01 -21.83 -4.50
CA ALA A 10 -11.20 -21.71 -5.70
C ALA A 10 -10.18 -20.62 -5.39
N GLY A 11 -8.94 -21.06 -5.25
CA GLY A 11 -7.84 -20.24 -4.80
C GLY A 11 -7.60 -18.99 -5.63
N HIS A 12 -6.87 -18.06 -5.04
CA HIS A 12 -5.45 -17.98 -5.36
C HIS A 12 -4.79 -17.35 -4.14
N THR A 13 -3.68 -17.96 -3.72
CA THR A 13 -2.60 -17.32 -2.97
C THR A 13 -2.60 -15.84 -3.31
N GLY A 14 -3.03 -15.02 -2.34
CA GLY A 14 -3.26 -13.61 -2.58
C GLY A 14 -2.06 -13.04 -3.30
N ASP A 15 -2.26 -12.65 -4.55
CA ASP A 15 -1.44 -11.67 -5.23
C ASP A 15 -1.57 -10.40 -4.38
N ARG A 16 -0.84 -10.35 -3.26
CA ARG A 16 -0.64 -9.16 -2.45
C ARG A 16 0.40 -8.29 -3.15
N ASN A 17 0.40 -8.26 -4.48
CA ASN A 17 0.84 -7.07 -5.16
C ASN A 17 -0.25 -6.04 -4.86
N PRO A 18 0.05 -4.95 -4.15
CA PRO A 18 -0.96 -3.94 -3.94
C PRO A 18 -1.31 -3.44 -5.34
N ALA A 19 -2.57 -3.61 -5.75
CA ALA A 19 -3.06 -3.04 -7.00
C ALA A 19 -2.49 -1.62 -7.11
N THR A 20 -1.93 -1.28 -8.28
CA THR A 20 -1.24 -0.01 -8.51
C THR A 20 -2.03 1.12 -7.86
N PRO A 21 -1.45 1.85 -6.89
CA PRO A 21 -2.21 2.83 -6.14
C PRO A 21 -2.78 3.86 -7.11
N LEU A 22 -4.07 4.18 -6.92
CA LEU A 22 -4.69 5.30 -7.62
C LEU A 22 -3.84 6.56 -7.38
N PRO A 23 -3.79 7.51 -8.32
CA PRO A 23 -3.04 8.73 -8.09
C PRO A 23 -3.47 9.45 -6.83
N GLY A 24 -2.51 10.00 -6.07
CA GLY A 24 -2.79 10.58 -4.76
C GLY A 24 -3.16 9.55 -3.69
N THR A 25 -2.88 8.26 -3.91
CA THR A 25 -3.03 7.20 -2.91
C THR A 25 -1.66 6.67 -2.47
N LEU A 26 -1.54 6.45 -1.17
CA LEU A 26 -0.44 5.74 -0.53
C LEU A 26 -1.01 4.45 0.09
N VAL A 27 -0.47 3.31 -0.32
CA VAL A 27 -0.79 2.00 0.23
C VAL A 27 0.36 1.58 1.15
N ILE A 28 0.02 1.22 2.37
CA ILE A 28 0.98 0.72 3.37
C ILE A 28 0.64 -0.72 3.67
N SER A 29 1.57 -1.63 3.40
CA SER A 29 1.48 -3.05 3.75
C SER A 29 2.51 -3.36 4.83
N THR A 30 2.08 -3.83 5.99
CA THR A 30 2.99 -4.24 7.07
C THR A 30 2.81 -5.71 7.38
N TRP A 31 3.90 -6.39 7.74
CA TRP A 31 3.86 -7.77 8.20
C TRP A 31 4.96 -8.01 9.23
N GLN A 32 4.78 -9.08 10.03
CA GLN A 32 5.80 -9.55 10.95
C GLN A 32 6.58 -10.70 10.31
N GLU A 33 7.91 -10.64 10.42
CA GLU A 33 8.82 -11.72 10.07
C GLU A 33 9.52 -12.22 11.34
N PRO A 34 10.13 -13.43 11.33
CA PRO A 34 10.94 -13.89 12.47
C PRO A 34 12.05 -12.90 12.86
N GLN A 35 12.60 -12.18 11.87
CA GLN A 35 13.59 -11.12 12.06
C GLN A 35 13.02 -9.76 12.47
N GLY A 36 11.70 -9.61 12.60
CA GLY A 36 11.03 -8.40 13.06
C GLY A 36 10.10 -7.75 12.04
N PHE A 37 9.74 -6.49 12.34
CA PHE A 37 8.79 -5.70 11.56
C PHE A 37 9.27 -5.47 10.12
N ARG A 38 8.33 -5.58 9.18
CA ARG A 38 8.52 -5.15 7.79
C ARG A 38 7.36 -4.32 7.31
N ALA A 39 7.69 -3.38 6.44
CA ALA A 39 6.75 -2.58 5.71
C ALA A 39 7.13 -2.48 4.23
N ARG A 40 6.10 -2.40 3.39
CA ARG A 40 6.15 -1.94 2.01
C ARG A 40 5.19 -0.78 1.85
N LEU A 41 5.69 0.33 1.33
CA LEU A 41 4.90 1.49 0.96
C LEU A 41 4.88 1.59 -0.55
N THR A 42 3.70 1.75 -1.13
CA THR A 42 3.51 1.96 -2.56
C THR A 42 2.67 3.21 -2.76
N PHE A 43 3.20 4.22 -3.47
CA PHE A 43 2.52 5.51 -3.60
C PHE A 43 2.75 6.17 -4.96
N SER A 44 1.78 7.00 -5.34
CA SER A 44 1.85 7.88 -6.52
C SER A 44 1.55 9.30 -6.05
N THR A 45 2.47 10.26 -6.26
CA THR A 45 2.29 11.65 -5.81
C THR A 45 1.41 12.48 -6.74
N ASP A 46 1.39 12.17 -8.03
CA ASP A 46 0.71 12.97 -9.06
C ASP A 46 -0.29 12.14 -9.89
N PRO A 47 -1.39 12.73 -10.37
CA PRO A 47 -2.28 12.15 -11.38
C PRO A 47 -1.53 11.97 -12.71
N GLY A 48 -0.91 10.80 -12.87
CA GLY A 48 -0.04 10.44 -14.00
C GLY A 48 1.44 10.27 -13.63
N GLY A 49 1.80 10.44 -12.36
CA GLY A 49 3.16 10.23 -11.87
C GLY A 49 3.53 8.76 -11.74
N GLU A 50 4.84 8.50 -11.75
CA GLU A 50 5.39 7.16 -11.53
C GLU A 50 5.04 6.65 -10.12
N THR A 51 4.55 5.41 -10.05
CA THR A 51 4.35 4.71 -8.78
C THR A 51 5.70 4.34 -8.18
N LYS A 52 5.94 4.78 -6.94
CA LYS A 52 7.14 4.45 -6.16
C LYS A 52 6.82 3.38 -5.14
N THR A 53 7.76 2.43 -4.97
CA THR A 53 7.69 1.41 -3.93
C THR A 53 8.91 1.50 -3.02
N LEU A 54 8.70 1.51 -1.71
CA LEU A 54 9.72 1.50 -0.67
C LEU A 54 9.51 0.28 0.24
N TYR A 55 10.60 -0.40 0.58
CA TYR A 55 10.61 -1.46 1.59
C TYR A 55 11.44 -1.02 2.78
N SER A 56 10.93 -1.16 4.00
CA SER A 56 11.69 -0.82 5.21
C SER A 56 11.41 -1.82 6.34
N ALA A 57 12.43 -2.04 7.18
CA ALA A 57 12.33 -2.75 8.45
C ALA A 57 12.22 -1.79 9.64
N ASP A 58 12.33 -0.49 9.40
CA ASP A 58 12.36 0.52 10.45
C ASP A 58 11.04 1.29 10.48
N ALA A 59 10.34 1.22 11.62
CA ALA A 59 9.06 1.88 11.78
C ALA A 59 9.19 3.41 11.72
N ALA A 60 10.32 3.98 12.16
CA ALA A 60 10.55 5.42 12.09
C ALA A 60 10.72 5.90 10.64
N GLU A 61 11.44 5.16 9.81
CA GLU A 61 11.55 5.43 8.37
C GLU A 61 10.19 5.38 7.67
N VAL A 62 9.35 4.39 7.99
CA VAL A 62 7.98 4.30 7.47
C VAL A 62 7.20 5.57 7.80
N LEU A 63 7.14 5.96 9.08
CA LEU A 63 6.41 7.14 9.53
C LEU A 63 6.92 8.43 8.88
N ARG A 64 8.25 8.56 8.73
CA ARG A 64 8.86 9.70 8.05
C ARG A 64 8.42 9.79 6.59
N THR A 65 8.43 8.68 5.86
CA THR A 65 7.99 8.64 4.45
C THR A 65 6.51 8.97 4.32
N VAL A 66 5.65 8.44 5.21
CA VAL A 66 4.22 8.80 5.24
C VAL A 66 4.03 10.30 5.47
N GLY A 67 4.76 10.87 6.44
CA GLY A 67 4.69 12.30 6.75
C GLY A 67 5.11 13.18 5.56
N GLN A 68 6.19 12.82 4.86
CA GLN A 68 6.63 13.53 3.66
C GLN A 68 5.61 13.45 2.53
N TRP A 69 5.01 12.27 2.32
CA TRP A 69 3.98 12.09 1.31
C TRP A 69 2.74 12.95 1.61
N LEU A 70 2.28 12.96 2.87
CA LEU A 70 1.14 13.79 3.30
C LEU A 70 1.43 15.29 3.16
N ALA A 71 2.64 15.74 3.50
CA ALA A 71 3.04 17.13 3.33
C ALA A 71 3.02 17.55 1.85
N GLY A 72 3.50 16.69 0.94
CA GLY A 72 3.43 16.93 -0.50
C GLY A 72 1.99 17.02 -1.04
N GLN A 73 1.08 16.20 -0.51
CA GLN A 73 -0.36 16.26 -0.85
C GLN A 73 -1.03 17.55 -0.36
N ALA A 74 -0.65 18.07 0.82
CA ALA A 74 -1.19 19.31 1.35
C ALA A 74 -0.79 20.52 0.48
N THR A 75 0.47 20.57 0.02
CA THR A 75 0.95 21.61 -0.89
C THR A 75 0.24 21.56 -2.24
N ALA A 76 -0.03 20.36 -2.79
CA ALA A 76 -0.76 20.21 -4.05
C ALA A 76 -2.24 20.64 -3.98
N ARG A 77 -2.83 20.72 -2.78
CA ARG A 77 -4.23 21.12 -2.55
C ARG A 77 -4.40 22.58 -2.11
N GLY A 78 -3.31 23.33 -1.93
CA GLY A 78 -3.30 24.59 -1.18
C GLY A 78 -2.98 25.87 -1.94
N ASP A 79 -2.96 25.88 -3.28
CA ASP A 79 -2.75 27.10 -4.07
C ASP A 79 -3.94 27.35 -5.02
N THR A 80 -4.95 28.06 -4.51
CA THR A 80 -5.98 28.79 -5.27
C THR A 80 -6.52 29.90 -4.39
#